data_AF-A0A3B8VUS8-F1
#
_entry.id   AF-A0A3B8VUS8-F1
#
_cell.length_a   1.000
_cell.length_b   1.000
_cell.length_c   1.000
_cell.angle_alpha   90.00
_cell.angle_beta   90.00
_cell.angle_gamma   90.00
#
_symmetry.space_group_name_H-M   'P 1'
#
loop_
_entity.id
_entity.type
_entity.pdbx_description
1 polymer ?
#
loop_
_entity_poly.entity_id
_entity_poly.type
_entity_poly.pdbx_seq_one_letter_code
_entity_poly.pdbx_strand_id
1 'polypeptide(L)'
;KINAEHFNAFRSFNYPAMARAGIHIKYETGLVYQPASRKPLKPHYLMDQNVVILKLFPGISPDVIEAILNIPNLKGVVMETYGSGNAPTKEWFLKMLSDAVAKGIVIVNISQCSAGTVEMDRYETGHKLLEAGVVSGFDSTTESAVAKLMFLFGHGLSPEEVKEHMSCSLIGEVTIPSDFSNRVQH
;
A
#
# COMPACT_ATOMS: atom_id res chain seq x y z
N LYS A 1 -5.20 -11.83 7.51
CA LYS A 1 -5.81 -13.08 8.08
C LYS A 1 -6.61 -13.77 6.98
N ILE A 2 -6.51 -15.09 6.78
CA ILE A 2 -7.11 -15.79 5.62
C ILE A 2 -8.31 -16.68 5.97
N ASN A 3 -8.42 -17.06 7.25
CA ASN A 3 -9.49 -17.92 7.71
C ASN A 3 -9.90 -17.52 9.14
N ALA A 4 -11.19 -17.52 9.43
CA ALA A 4 -11.72 -17.13 10.73
C ALA A 4 -11.86 -18.30 11.73
N GLU A 5 -11.78 -19.54 11.27
CA GLU A 5 -12.12 -20.75 12.03
C GLU A 5 -10.94 -21.71 12.23
N HIS A 6 -10.06 -21.86 11.22
CA HIS A 6 -8.95 -22.80 11.26
C HIS A 6 -7.72 -22.24 11.99
N PHE A 7 -6.98 -23.10 12.69
CA PHE A 7 -5.73 -22.74 13.38
C PHE A 7 -4.67 -22.13 12.46
N ASN A 8 -4.61 -22.54 11.19
CA ASN A 8 -3.79 -21.90 10.16
C ASN A 8 -4.49 -20.65 9.57
N ALA A 9 -4.83 -19.70 10.44
CA ALA A 9 -5.58 -18.49 10.10
C ALA A 9 -4.75 -17.39 9.43
N PHE A 10 -3.43 -17.50 9.44
CA PHE A 10 -2.50 -16.47 8.95
C PHE A 10 -1.56 -17.04 7.90
N ARG A 11 -1.35 -16.27 6.85
CA ARG A 11 -0.40 -16.56 5.79
C ARG A 11 0.24 -15.25 5.35
N SER A 12 1.55 -15.30 5.13
CA SER A 12 2.24 -14.29 4.34
C SER A 12 2.18 -14.71 2.89
N PHE A 13 1.50 -13.93 2.06
CA PHE A 13 1.24 -14.30 0.66
C PHE A 13 2.40 -13.92 -0.26
N ASN A 14 2.95 -12.72 -0.06
CA ASN A 14 4.01 -12.17 -0.92
C ASN A 14 5.41 -12.37 -0.33
N TYR A 15 5.54 -12.91 0.89
CA TYR A 15 6.83 -13.22 1.49
C TYR A 15 6.86 -14.62 2.12
N PRO A 16 7.91 -15.43 1.90
CA PRO A 16 8.03 -16.76 2.49
C PRO A 16 8.05 -16.74 4.03
N ALA A 17 7.60 -17.83 4.65
CA ALA A 17 7.64 -17.96 6.11
C ALA A 17 9.10 -17.99 6.61
N MET A 18 9.43 -17.11 7.56
CA MET A 18 10.79 -16.99 8.11
C MET A 18 11.19 -18.15 9.03
N ALA A 19 10.22 -18.90 9.57
CA ALA A 19 10.46 -20.07 10.37
C ALA A 19 9.30 -21.06 10.27
N ARG A 20 9.60 -22.33 10.52
CA ARG A 20 8.61 -23.42 10.59
C ARG A 20 8.76 -24.14 11.93
N ALA A 21 7.71 -24.12 12.73
CA ALA A 21 7.66 -24.83 14.00
C ALA A 21 7.16 -26.27 13.78
N GLY A 22 8.03 -27.26 14.02
CA GLY A 22 7.68 -28.68 14.15
C GLY A 22 8.21 -29.22 15.48
N ILE A 23 8.71 -30.47 15.52
CA ILE A 23 9.48 -30.99 16.68
C ILE A 23 10.68 -30.09 16.99
N HIS A 24 11.29 -29.53 15.95
CA HIS A 24 12.29 -28.48 16.03
C HIS A 24 11.82 -27.26 15.23
N ILE A 25 12.25 -26.07 15.66
CA ILE A 25 12.02 -24.85 14.89
C ILE A 25 13.13 -24.74 13.84
N LYS A 26 12.75 -24.71 12.57
CA LYS A 26 13.67 -24.43 11.46
C LYS A 26 13.53 -22.97 11.05
N TYR A 27 14.61 -22.22 11.14
CA TYR A 27 14.67 -20.81 10.75
C TYR A 27 15.28 -20.68 9.36
N GLU A 28 14.65 -19.87 8.51
CA GLU A 28 15.19 -19.44 7.23
C GLU A 28 15.98 -18.14 7.44
N THR A 29 17.18 -18.25 8.00
CA THR A 29 17.95 -17.07 8.46
C THR A 29 18.26 -16.06 7.36
N GLY A 30 18.30 -16.49 6.10
CA GLY A 30 18.46 -15.61 4.94
C GLY A 30 17.24 -14.75 4.63
N LEU A 31 16.07 -15.07 5.19
CA LEU A 31 14.83 -14.29 5.06
C LEU A 31 14.58 -13.37 6.26
N VAL A 32 15.37 -13.48 7.33
CA VAL A 32 15.19 -12.67 8.53
C VAL A 32 15.89 -11.33 8.33
N TYR A 33 15.11 -10.25 8.38
CA TYR A 33 15.65 -8.89 8.33
C TYR A 33 16.72 -8.68 9.40
N GLN A 34 17.92 -8.26 8.97
CA GLN A 34 19.03 -7.93 9.85
C GLN A 34 19.20 -6.40 9.90
N PRO A 35 18.88 -5.75 11.03
CA PRO A 35 19.00 -4.30 11.12
C PRO A 35 20.47 -3.89 11.00
N ALA A 36 20.73 -2.90 10.13
CA ALA A 36 22.07 -2.38 9.89
C ALA A 36 22.68 -1.68 11.11
N SER A 37 21.87 -1.26 12.09
CA SER A 37 22.34 -0.60 13.31
C SER A 37 21.67 -1.18 14.56
N ARG A 38 22.46 -1.29 15.64
CA ARG A 38 21.98 -1.69 16.97
C ARG A 38 21.60 -0.48 17.82
N LYS A 39 20.77 0.42 17.27
CA LYS A 39 20.24 1.54 18.05
C LYS A 39 19.31 1.03 19.16
N PRO A 40 19.20 1.75 20.30
CA PRO A 40 18.21 1.42 21.32
C PRO A 40 16.79 1.39 20.74
N LEU A 41 15.94 0.52 21.29
CA LEU A 41 14.52 0.45 20.93
C LEU A 41 13.86 1.82 21.18
N LYS A 42 13.27 2.39 20.14
CA LYS A 42 12.42 3.57 20.24
C LYS A 42 11.00 3.19 19.83
N PRO A 43 10.05 3.06 20.77
CA PRO A 43 8.67 2.81 20.39
C PRO A 43 8.06 4.07 19.76
N HIS A 44 7.28 3.87 18.71
CA HIS A 44 6.55 4.92 18.01
C HIS A 44 5.05 4.69 18.21
N TYR A 45 4.35 5.65 18.82
CA TYR A 45 2.92 5.53 19.16
C TYR A 45 2.02 6.47 18.34
N LEU A 46 2.62 7.33 17.51
CA LEU A 46 1.88 8.30 16.71
C LEU A 46 1.29 7.62 15.47
N MET A 47 -0.03 7.76 15.31
CA MET A 47 -0.80 7.24 14.18
C MET A 47 -1.87 8.26 13.81
N ASP A 48 -1.97 8.61 12.54
CA ASP A 48 -3.07 9.43 12.02
C ASP A 48 -4.20 8.52 11.53
N GLN A 49 -5.43 8.78 11.97
CA GLN A 49 -6.59 7.94 11.66
C GLN A 49 -7.35 8.39 10.41
N ASN A 50 -6.94 9.49 9.76
CA ASN A 50 -7.60 10.03 8.57
C ASN A 50 -7.16 9.27 7.30
N VAL A 51 -7.32 7.95 7.33
CA VAL A 51 -7.03 7.02 6.23
C VAL A 51 -8.24 6.15 5.98
N VAL A 52 -8.59 5.92 4.71
CA VAL A 52 -9.72 5.08 4.30
C VAL A 52 -9.28 3.99 3.32
N ILE A 53 -10.03 2.89 3.28
CA ILE A 53 -9.89 1.85 2.26
C ILE A 53 -11.00 2.07 1.22
N LEU A 54 -10.62 2.27 -0.04
CA LEU A 54 -11.53 2.34 -1.18
C LEU A 54 -11.40 1.05 -2.00
N LYS A 55 -12.29 0.09 -1.77
CA LYS A 55 -12.35 -1.14 -2.56
C LYS A 55 -13.17 -0.93 -3.83
N LEU A 56 -12.55 -1.08 -5.00
CA LEU A 56 -13.28 -0.99 -6.27
C LEU A 56 -14.13 -2.25 -6.51
N PHE A 57 -15.29 -2.09 -7.13
CA PHE A 57 -16.10 -3.21 -7.59
C PHE A 57 -16.87 -2.79 -8.86
N PRO A 58 -17.27 -3.74 -9.73
CA PRO A 58 -18.01 -3.40 -10.94
C PRO A 58 -19.30 -2.65 -10.57
N GLY A 59 -19.48 -1.46 -11.15
CA GLY A 59 -20.65 -0.62 -10.89
C GLY A 59 -20.51 0.38 -9.74
N ILE A 60 -19.33 0.53 -9.12
CA ILE A 60 -19.08 1.63 -8.17
C ILE A 60 -19.44 2.98 -8.82
N SER A 61 -20.27 3.77 -8.14
CA SER A 61 -20.80 5.03 -8.68
C SER A 61 -19.87 6.22 -8.38
N PRO A 62 -19.96 7.30 -9.18
CA PRO A 62 -19.28 8.56 -8.87
C PRO A 62 -19.58 9.06 -7.46
N ASP A 63 -20.86 9.06 -7.06
CA ASP A 63 -21.31 9.56 -5.75
C ASP A 63 -20.63 8.87 -4.57
N VAL A 64 -20.39 7.55 -4.66
CA VAL A 64 -19.69 6.79 -3.61
C VAL A 64 -18.25 7.26 -3.48
N ILE A 65 -17.56 7.45 -4.61
CA ILE A 65 -16.16 7.86 -4.61
C ILE A 65 -16.06 9.33 -4.17
N GLU A 66 -16.96 10.19 -4.64
CA GLU A 66 -17.02 11.59 -4.23
C GLU A 66 -17.26 11.71 -2.72
N ALA A 67 -18.20 10.94 -2.16
CA ALA A 67 -18.45 10.95 -0.72
C ALA A 67 -17.22 10.54 0.09
N ILE A 68 -16.49 9.51 -0.36
CA ILE A 68 -15.27 9.04 0.31
C ILE A 68 -14.15 10.08 0.21
N LEU A 69 -13.88 10.61 -1.00
CA LEU A 69 -12.78 11.56 -1.22
C LEU A 69 -13.01 12.93 -0.57
N ASN A 70 -14.24 13.24 -0.15
CA ASN A 70 -14.58 14.45 0.59
C ASN A 70 -14.82 14.21 2.09
N ILE A 71 -14.43 13.04 2.65
CA ILE A 71 -14.40 12.85 4.10
C ILE A 71 -13.56 13.96 4.74
N PRO A 72 -14.07 14.66 5.78
CA PRO A 72 -13.33 15.74 6.42
C PRO A 72 -11.95 15.28 6.93
N ASN A 73 -10.93 16.08 6.65
CA ASN A 73 -9.53 15.84 7.05
C ASN A 73 -8.89 14.56 6.47
N LEU A 74 -9.51 13.90 5.49
CA LEU A 74 -8.93 12.72 4.86
C LEU A 74 -7.52 13.03 4.31
N LYS A 75 -6.55 12.17 4.66
CA LYS A 75 -5.14 12.31 4.24
C LYS A 75 -4.68 11.17 3.34
N GLY A 76 -5.17 9.96 3.57
CA GLY A 76 -4.74 8.77 2.85
C GLY A 76 -5.88 7.90 2.35
N VAL A 77 -5.72 7.33 1.16
CA VAL A 77 -6.64 6.34 0.59
C VAL A 77 -5.84 5.12 0.17
N VAL A 78 -6.16 3.96 0.72
CA VAL A 78 -5.73 2.67 0.18
C VAL A 78 -6.79 2.21 -0.81
N MET A 79 -6.50 2.36 -2.11
CA MET A 79 -7.40 1.99 -3.19
C MET A 79 -7.11 0.55 -3.64
N GLU A 80 -8.03 -0.37 -3.37
CA GLU A 80 -7.92 -1.76 -3.82
C GLU A 80 -8.49 -1.92 -5.23
N THR A 81 -7.63 -2.26 -6.19
CA THR A 81 -7.95 -2.39 -7.61
C THR A 81 -7.86 -3.85 -8.11
N TYR A 82 -8.23 -4.09 -9.36
CA TYR A 82 -8.30 -5.45 -9.89
C TYR A 82 -6.94 -5.95 -10.39
N GLY A 83 -6.63 -7.22 -10.10
CA GLY A 83 -5.47 -7.91 -10.66
C GLY A 83 -4.17 -7.15 -10.36
N SER A 84 -3.40 -6.82 -11.40
CA SER A 84 -2.11 -6.12 -11.31
C SER A 84 -2.22 -4.60 -11.10
N GLY A 85 -3.35 -4.07 -10.64
CA GLY A 85 -3.50 -2.63 -10.37
C GLY A 85 -4.53 -1.89 -11.22
N ASN A 86 -5.45 -2.61 -11.89
CA ASN A 86 -6.36 -2.03 -12.88
C ASN A 86 -7.59 -1.38 -12.24
N ALA A 87 -7.87 -0.14 -12.61
CA ALA A 87 -9.06 0.61 -12.19
C ALA A 87 -9.87 1.09 -13.41
N PRO A 88 -11.12 1.55 -13.22
CA PRO A 88 -11.85 2.26 -14.26
C PRO A 88 -11.04 3.44 -14.81
N THR A 89 -11.04 3.62 -16.13
CA THR A 89 -10.33 4.72 -16.81
C THR A 89 -11.27 5.78 -17.36
N LYS A 90 -12.51 5.83 -16.81
CA LYS A 90 -13.47 6.87 -17.17
C LYS A 90 -12.93 8.24 -16.74
N GLU A 91 -13.12 9.25 -17.56
CA GLU A 91 -12.56 10.59 -17.34
C GLU A 91 -12.99 11.19 -16.00
N TRP A 92 -14.27 11.06 -15.63
CA TRP A 92 -14.76 11.50 -14.32
C TRP A 92 -14.03 10.83 -13.15
N PHE A 93 -13.65 9.56 -13.28
CA PHE A 93 -12.97 8.81 -12.23
C PHE A 93 -11.55 9.33 -12.04
N LEU A 94 -10.79 9.40 -13.14
CA LEU A 94 -9.43 9.91 -13.14
C LEU A 94 -9.36 11.36 -12.65
N LYS A 95 -10.34 12.19 -13.06
CA LYS A 95 -10.44 13.57 -12.59
C LYS A 95 -10.66 13.65 -11.08
N MET A 96 -11.56 12.86 -10.50
CA MET A 96 -11.78 12.87 -9.05
C MET A 96 -10.55 12.42 -8.27
N LEU A 97 -9.80 11.43 -8.78
CA LEU A 97 -8.52 11.03 -8.18
C LEU A 97 -7.50 12.16 -8.25
N SER A 98 -7.32 12.77 -9.42
CA SER A 98 -6.41 13.89 -9.62
C SER A 98 -6.76 15.10 -8.74
N ASP A 99 -8.04 15.46 -8.65
CA ASP A 99 -8.54 16.54 -7.78
C ASP A 99 -8.28 16.23 -6.29
N ALA A 100 -8.44 14.98 -5.85
CA ALA A 100 -8.14 14.55 -4.50
C ALA A 100 -6.63 14.61 -4.20
N VAL A 101 -5.80 14.15 -5.13
CA VAL A 101 -4.34 14.25 -5.01
C VAL A 101 -3.88 15.70 -4.94
N ALA A 102 -4.49 16.59 -5.74
CA ALA A 102 -4.20 18.03 -5.71
C ALA A 102 -4.59 18.71 -4.38
N LYS A 103 -5.55 18.14 -3.63
CA LYS A 103 -5.89 18.57 -2.27
C LYS A 103 -4.94 18.02 -1.19
N GLY A 104 -3.93 17.23 -1.57
CA GLY A 104 -2.97 16.62 -0.65
C GLY A 104 -3.34 15.23 -0.15
N ILE A 105 -4.36 14.58 -0.71
CA ILE A 105 -4.71 13.20 -0.37
C ILE A 105 -3.73 12.25 -1.06
N VAL A 106 -3.08 11.38 -0.30
CA VAL A 106 -2.21 10.33 -0.85
C VAL A 106 -3.04 9.10 -1.16
N ILE A 107 -3.14 8.76 -2.45
CA ILE A 107 -3.88 7.58 -2.92
C ILE A 107 -2.87 6.50 -3.30
N VAL A 108 -2.93 5.36 -2.61
CA VAL A 108 -2.06 4.19 -2.81
C VAL A 108 -2.87 3.10 -3.51
N ASN A 109 -2.42 2.68 -4.70
CA ASN A 109 -3.01 1.58 -5.44
C ASN A 109 -2.44 0.23 -4.98
N ILE A 110 -3.30 -0.65 -4.46
CA ILE A 110 -2.96 -2.04 -4.14
C ILE A 110 -3.90 -3.01 -4.84
N SER A 111 -3.50 -4.28 -4.94
CA SER A 111 -4.36 -5.32 -5.51
C SER A 111 -5.40 -5.80 -4.52
N GLN A 112 -6.60 -6.13 -5.00
CA GLN A 112 -7.58 -6.92 -4.25
C GLN A 112 -7.18 -8.41 -4.14
N CYS A 113 -6.27 -8.88 -4.98
CA CYS A 113 -5.77 -10.25 -4.95
C CYS A 113 -4.93 -10.45 -3.70
N SER A 114 -5.09 -11.60 -3.04
CA SER A 114 -4.33 -11.90 -1.82
C SER A 114 -2.82 -12.04 -2.05
N ALA A 115 -2.40 -12.30 -3.30
CA ALA A 115 -1.00 -12.41 -3.71
C ALA A 115 -0.79 -11.71 -5.05
N GLY A 116 0.43 -11.26 -5.30
CA GLY A 116 0.83 -10.51 -6.50
C GLY A 116 1.27 -9.10 -6.19
N THR A 117 1.65 -8.37 -7.24
CA THR A 117 2.16 -7.00 -7.16
C THR A 117 1.43 -6.10 -8.15
N VAL A 118 1.22 -4.84 -7.77
CA VAL A 118 0.72 -3.78 -8.64
C VAL A 118 1.82 -3.32 -9.59
N GLU A 119 1.53 -3.33 -10.90
CA GLU A 119 2.46 -3.02 -11.98
C GLU A 119 1.89 -1.88 -12.85
N MET A 120 1.84 -0.67 -12.29
CA MET A 120 1.23 0.49 -12.96
C MET A 120 1.96 0.93 -14.25
N ASP A 121 3.24 0.60 -14.41
CA ASP A 121 4.04 0.92 -15.60
C ASP A 121 3.85 -0.06 -16.78
N ARG A 122 3.09 -1.15 -16.60
CA ARG A 122 2.95 -2.18 -17.65
C ARG A 122 1.70 -2.03 -18.51
N TYR A 123 0.69 -1.32 -18.01
CA TYR A 123 -0.63 -1.25 -18.64
C TYR A 123 -1.10 0.20 -18.74
N GLU A 124 -1.82 0.53 -19.81
CA GLU A 124 -2.36 1.88 -20.07
C GLU A 124 -3.21 2.41 -18.90
N THR A 125 -4.01 1.52 -18.30
CA THR A 125 -4.81 1.79 -17.09
C THR A 125 -3.96 2.25 -15.91
N GLY A 126 -2.82 1.60 -15.70
CA GLY A 126 -1.87 1.96 -14.65
C GLY A 126 -1.18 3.30 -14.91
N HIS A 127 -0.79 3.58 -16.16
CA HIS A 127 -0.22 4.87 -16.53
C HIS A 127 -1.18 6.03 -16.27
N LYS A 128 -2.46 5.89 -16.58
CA LYS A 128 -3.47 6.92 -16.29
C LYS A 128 -3.63 7.18 -14.79
N LEU A 129 -3.44 6.17 -13.94
CA LEU A 129 -3.43 6.35 -12.49
C LEU A 129 -2.17 7.08 -12.02
N LEU A 130 -1.00 6.78 -12.60
CA LEU A 130 0.24 7.53 -12.33
C LEU A 130 0.10 9.00 -12.72
N GLU A 131 -0.48 9.29 -13.88
CA GLU A 131 -0.77 10.65 -14.35
C GLU A 131 -1.76 11.38 -13.42
N ALA A 132 -2.71 10.66 -12.83
CA ALA A 132 -3.61 11.19 -11.81
C ALA A 132 -2.92 11.37 -10.44
N GLY A 133 -1.64 11.03 -10.30
CA GLY A 133 -0.83 11.19 -9.08
C GLY A 133 -1.03 10.10 -8.03
N VAL A 134 -1.62 8.96 -8.42
CA VAL A 134 -1.75 7.76 -7.58
C VAL A 134 -0.40 7.06 -7.49
N VAL A 135 -0.02 6.60 -6.29
CA VAL A 135 1.23 5.86 -6.07
C VAL A 135 0.98 4.36 -6.04
N SER A 136 1.95 3.57 -6.52
CA SER A 136 1.90 2.11 -6.39
C SER A 136 2.18 1.67 -4.96
N GLY A 137 1.37 0.78 -4.43
CA GLY A 137 1.66 0.03 -3.20
C GLY A 137 2.36 -1.30 -3.46
N PHE A 138 2.69 -1.62 -4.71
CA PHE A 138 3.35 -2.87 -5.14
C PHE A 138 2.65 -4.13 -4.60
N ASP A 139 3.36 -4.95 -3.82
CA ASP A 139 2.87 -6.20 -3.22
C ASP A 139 2.41 -6.00 -1.76
N SER A 140 2.18 -4.76 -1.34
CA SER A 140 1.65 -4.45 0.00
C SER A 140 0.31 -5.13 0.21
N THR A 141 0.13 -5.68 1.42
CA THR A 141 -1.20 -6.05 1.93
C THR A 141 -2.00 -4.78 2.26
N THR A 142 -3.32 -4.89 2.30
CA THR A 142 -4.19 -3.79 2.76
C THR A 142 -3.81 -3.34 4.16
N GLU A 143 -3.56 -4.28 5.07
CA GLU A 143 -3.19 -3.97 6.45
C GLU A 143 -1.84 -3.24 6.54
N SER A 144 -0.84 -3.64 5.76
CA SER A 144 0.47 -2.98 5.76
C SER A 144 0.41 -1.58 5.14
N ALA A 145 -0.32 -1.41 4.03
CA ALA A 145 -0.50 -0.10 3.40
C ALA A 145 -1.22 0.90 4.32
N VAL A 146 -2.30 0.47 4.98
CA VAL A 146 -3.02 1.30 5.97
C VAL A 146 -2.10 1.66 7.13
N ALA A 147 -1.45 0.67 7.75
CA ALA A 147 -0.56 0.92 8.88
C ALA A 147 0.58 1.89 8.54
N LYS A 148 1.14 1.75 7.33
CA LYS A 148 2.22 2.62 6.85
C LYS A 148 1.74 4.06 6.63
N LEU A 149 0.59 4.27 5.99
CA LEU A 149 0.02 5.61 5.83
C LEU A 149 -0.29 6.26 7.19
N MET A 150 -0.94 5.53 8.11
CA MET A 150 -1.24 6.02 9.45
C MET A 150 0.02 6.41 10.21
N PHE A 151 1.06 5.58 10.11
CA PHE A 151 2.36 5.84 10.74
C PHE A 151 3.03 7.09 10.17
N LEU A 152 3.15 7.21 8.85
CA LEU A 152 3.86 8.32 8.21
C LEU A 152 3.16 9.66 8.50
N PHE A 153 1.84 9.73 8.31
CA PHE A 153 1.08 10.94 8.65
C PHE A 153 1.05 11.23 10.16
N GLY A 154 1.05 10.20 11.01
CA GLY A 154 1.15 10.36 12.47
C GLY A 154 2.45 11.04 12.90
N HIS A 155 3.51 10.89 12.11
CA HIS A 155 4.81 11.55 12.33
C HIS A 155 4.91 12.93 11.66
N GLY A 156 3.82 13.44 11.10
CA GLY A 156 3.74 14.80 10.57
C GLY A 156 4.39 14.97 9.20
N LEU A 157 4.65 13.88 8.46
CA LEU A 157 5.18 13.96 7.10
C LEU A 157 4.18 14.64 6.15
N SER A 158 4.70 15.38 5.18
CA SER A 158 3.90 15.99 4.11
C SER A 158 3.37 14.92 3.14
N PRO A 159 2.31 15.21 2.36
CA PRO A 159 1.83 14.30 1.32
C PRO A 159 2.92 13.84 0.36
N GLU A 160 3.86 14.72 0.00
CA GLU A 160 5.00 14.41 -0.88
C GLU A 160 5.97 13.43 -0.22
N GLU A 161 6.38 13.69 1.03
CA GLU A 161 7.23 12.78 1.81
C GLU A 161 6.55 11.41 2.00
N VAL A 162 5.24 11.39 2.23
CA VAL A 162 4.46 10.15 2.35
C VAL A 162 4.48 9.38 1.02
N LYS A 163 4.29 10.03 -0.13
CA LYS A 163 4.37 9.37 -1.45
C LYS A 163 5.75 8.75 -1.70
N GLU A 164 6.82 9.46 -1.36
CA GLU A 164 8.18 8.95 -1.45
C GLU A 164 8.39 7.73 -0.54
N HIS A 165 7.95 7.81 0.71
CA HIS A 165 8.07 6.73 1.67
C HIS A 165 7.18 5.52 1.32
N MET A 166 6.03 5.72 0.69
CA MET A 166 5.22 4.63 0.16
C MET A 166 5.92 3.87 -0.96
N SER A 167 6.85 4.51 -1.66
CA SER A 167 7.61 3.95 -2.78
C SER A 167 8.90 3.23 -2.39
N CYS A 168 9.22 3.15 -1.09
CA CYS A 168 10.37 2.40 -0.56
C CYS A 168 9.95 1.45 0.56
N SER A 169 10.79 0.45 0.87
CA SER A 169 10.55 -0.48 1.99
C SER A 169 11.19 0.06 3.27
N LEU A 170 10.40 0.23 4.34
CA LEU A 170 10.91 0.73 5.62
C LEU A 170 11.41 -0.40 6.52
N ILE A 171 10.69 -1.52 6.53
CA ILE A 171 10.89 -2.65 7.44
C ILE A 171 10.67 -4.01 6.75
N GLY A 172 10.64 -4.05 5.41
CA GLY A 172 10.38 -5.27 4.64
C GLY A 172 8.89 -5.52 4.39
N GLU A 173 8.05 -4.50 4.54
CA GLU A 173 6.60 -4.59 4.35
C GLU A 173 6.16 -4.64 2.88
N VAL A 174 7.07 -4.31 1.97
CA VAL A 174 6.85 -4.24 0.53
C VAL A 174 8.13 -4.63 -0.21
N THR A 175 7.98 -5.35 -1.31
CA THR A 175 9.02 -5.70 -2.28
C THR A 175 9.00 -4.70 -3.43
N ILE A 176 10.03 -3.88 -3.54
CA ILE A 176 10.17 -2.91 -4.63
C ILE A 176 10.86 -3.58 -5.83
N PRO A 177 10.26 -3.55 -7.04
CA PRO A 177 10.92 -4.05 -8.24
C PRO A 177 12.27 -3.36 -8.49
N SER A 178 13.27 -4.11 -8.94
CA SER A 178 14.62 -3.59 -9.23
C SER A 178 14.60 -2.42 -10.21
N ASP A 179 13.74 -2.49 -11.23
CA ASP A 179 13.66 -1.50 -12.29
C ASP A 179 13.09 -0.16 -11.82
N PHE A 180 12.29 -0.20 -10.75
CA PHE A 180 11.76 0.99 -10.08
C PHE A 180 12.81 1.62 -9.15
N SER A 181 13.55 0.78 -8.42
CA SER A 181 14.56 1.23 -7.45
C SER A 181 15.68 2.06 -8.08
N ASN A 182 16.06 1.74 -9.32
CA ASN A 182 17.08 2.48 -10.08
C ASN A 182 16.62 3.88 -10.54
N ARG A 183 15.32 4.16 -10.55
CA ARG A 183 14.77 5.45 -11.04
C ARG A 183 14.66 6.51 -9.95
N VAL A 184 14.60 6.11 -8.68
CA VAL A 184 14.48 7.03 -7.52
C VAL A 184 15.85 7.53 -7.04
N GLN A 185 16.95 6.95 -7.54
CA GLN A 185 18.32 7.35 -7.20
C GLN A 185 18.93 8.40 -8.15
N HIS A 186 18.14 8.93 -9.09
CA HIS A 186 18.53 9.96 -10.07
C HIS A 186 17.56 11.14 -10.01
#